data_AF-A0A4Q4Z7P2-F1
#
_entry.id   AF-A0A4Q4Z7P2-F1
#
_cell.length_a   1.000
_cell.length_b   1.000
_cell.length_c   1.000
_cell.angle_alpha   90.00
_cell.angle_beta   90.00
_cell.angle_gamma   90.00
#
_symmetry.space_group_name_H-M   'P 1'
#
loop_
_entity.id
_entity.type
_entity.pdbx_description
1 polymer ?
#
loop_
_entity_poly.entity_id
_entity_poly.type
_entity_poly.pdbx_seq_one_letter_code
_entity_poly.pdbx_strand_id
1 'polypeptide(L)'
;MTSDRHNGYLDAARDCILDVGWKRTTLTDVARRAGVSRMTIYRAWPDMQTLLADLMTREWAGVATAVPEGEDVDPDRIATGVVAAVRALRANPLFRRILDVDPELVVPYLLDRRGRSQDLILDALAARVTAGQDQGRLRAGDPVLLARTVLLAAHGFALSAHTMADGGLTEAELDDELGRFLARGLAP
;
A
#
# COMPACT_ATOMS: atom_id res chain seq x y z
N MET A 1 6.60 5.22 24.71
CA MET A 1 7.22 4.08 25.44
C MET A 1 6.76 2.70 24.95
N THR A 2 5.46 2.37 24.94
CA THR A 2 4.99 1.07 24.40
C THR A 2 5.04 1.01 22.87
N SER A 3 4.77 2.13 22.20
CA SER A 3 4.80 2.26 20.74
C SER A 3 6.22 2.15 20.16
N ASP A 4 7.24 2.72 20.82
CA ASP A 4 8.63 2.69 20.32
C ASP A 4 9.24 1.29 20.35
N ARG A 5 8.97 0.51 21.41
CA ARG A 5 9.42 -0.89 21.51
C ARG A 5 8.71 -1.79 20.50
N HIS A 6 7.40 -1.58 20.33
CA HIS A 6 6.62 -2.31 19.35
C HIS A 6 7.12 -2.03 17.92
N ASN A 7 7.43 -0.77 17.62
CA ASN A 7 8.05 -0.40 16.35
C ASN A 7 9.43 -1.05 16.14
N GLY A 8 10.28 -1.10 17.18
CA GLY A 8 11.57 -1.78 17.09
C GLY A 8 11.47 -3.29 16.81
N TYR A 9 10.40 -3.96 17.26
CA TYR A 9 10.16 -5.37 16.93
C TYR A 9 9.70 -5.56 15.48
N LEU A 10 8.88 -4.64 14.98
CA LEU A 10 8.48 -4.61 13.57
C LEU A 10 9.67 -4.31 12.65
N ASP A 11 10.62 -3.48 13.09
CA ASP A 11 11.89 -3.27 12.35
C ASP A 11 12.73 -4.54 12.31
N ALA A 12 12.87 -5.24 13.43
CA ALA A 12 13.55 -6.53 13.46
C ALA A 12 12.90 -7.56 12.54
N ALA A 13 11.56 -7.58 12.47
CA ALA A 13 10.83 -8.45 11.57
C ALA A 13 11.03 -8.07 10.09
N ARG A 14 10.96 -6.77 9.78
CA ARG A 14 11.24 -6.23 8.44
C ARG A 14 12.62 -6.70 7.96
N ASP A 15 13.64 -6.55 8.78
CA ASP A 15 15.00 -6.91 8.41
C ASP A 15 15.17 -8.43 8.23
N CYS A 16 14.54 -9.26 9.08
CA CYS A 16 14.50 -10.70 8.86
C CYS A 16 13.89 -11.07 7.50
N ILE A 17 12.76 -10.47 7.15
CA ILE A 17 12.07 -10.72 5.87
C ILE A 17 12.92 -10.24 4.70
N LEU A 18 13.59 -9.09 4.82
CA LEU A 18 14.51 -8.62 3.77
C LEU A 18 15.66 -9.61 3.55
N ASP A 19 16.25 -10.14 4.62
CA ASP A 19 17.37 -11.07 4.52
C ASP A 19 16.96 -12.42 3.89
N VAL A 20 15.95 -13.08 4.46
CA VAL A 20 15.64 -14.48 4.11
C VAL A 20 14.29 -14.68 3.46
N GLY A 21 13.49 -13.63 3.27
CA GLY A 21 12.12 -13.77 2.77
C GLY A 21 11.16 -14.25 3.84
N TRP A 22 9.88 -14.17 3.52
CA TRP A 22 8.79 -14.37 4.45
C TRP A 22 8.69 -15.80 4.93
N LYS A 23 8.58 -16.77 4.00
CA LYS A 23 8.36 -18.19 4.35
C LYS A 23 9.44 -18.77 5.27
N ARG A 24 10.63 -18.16 5.28
CA ARG A 24 11.79 -18.59 6.09
C ARG A 24 11.99 -17.79 7.36
N THR A 25 11.20 -16.75 7.61
CA THR A 25 11.27 -15.94 8.83
C THR A 25 10.36 -16.51 9.91
N THR A 26 10.88 -16.70 11.12
CA THR A 26 10.10 -17.14 12.28
C THR A 26 10.01 -16.05 13.36
N LEU A 27 9.01 -16.12 14.25
CA LEU A 27 8.94 -15.24 15.45
C LEU A 27 10.18 -15.39 16.34
N THR A 28 10.87 -16.55 16.30
CA THR A 28 12.13 -16.76 17.02
C THR A 28 13.27 -15.98 16.38
N ASP A 29 13.32 -15.90 15.05
CA ASP A 29 14.31 -15.07 14.34
C ASP A 29 14.11 -13.59 14.66
N VAL A 30 12.86 -13.13 14.68
CA VAL A 30 12.51 -11.76 15.07
C VAL A 30 12.94 -11.48 16.51
N ALA A 31 12.63 -12.36 17.45
CA ALA A 31 13.02 -12.20 18.86
C ALA A 31 14.55 -12.12 19.01
N ARG A 32 15.28 -13.02 18.32
CA ARG A 32 16.74 -13.04 18.31
C ARG A 32 17.30 -11.74 17.74
N ARG A 33 16.76 -11.24 16.62
CA ARG A 33 17.22 -9.99 15.99
C ARG A 33 16.91 -8.77 16.85
N ALA A 34 15.73 -8.74 17.47
CA ALA A 34 15.32 -7.68 18.39
C ALA A 34 16.06 -7.73 19.75
N GLY A 35 16.86 -8.76 20.01
CA GLY A 35 17.61 -8.91 21.28
C GLY A 35 16.70 -9.17 22.49
N VAL A 36 15.52 -9.75 22.29
CA VAL A 36 14.53 -10.01 23.36
C VAL A 36 14.21 -11.50 23.49
N SER A 37 13.59 -11.88 24.60
CA SER A 37 13.13 -13.26 24.79
C SER A 37 12.05 -13.62 23.77
N ARG A 38 11.97 -14.90 23.38
CA ARG A 38 10.86 -15.41 22.54
C ARG A 38 9.50 -15.05 23.14
N MET A 39 9.33 -15.23 24.44
CA MET A 39 8.08 -14.96 25.13
C MET A 39 7.62 -13.49 24.99
N THR A 40 8.57 -12.56 24.87
CA THR A 40 8.26 -11.14 24.64
C THR A 40 7.57 -10.93 23.28
N ILE A 41 8.09 -11.54 22.21
CA ILE A 41 7.48 -11.47 20.88
C ILE A 41 6.17 -12.25 20.83
N TYR A 42 6.13 -13.48 21.35
CA TYR A 42 4.92 -14.31 21.35
C TYR A 42 3.74 -13.67 22.12
N ARG A 43 4.00 -12.84 23.14
CA ARG A 43 2.95 -12.08 23.84
C ARG A 43 2.36 -10.96 23.00
N ALA A 44 3.14 -10.36 22.11
CA ALA A 44 2.68 -9.30 21.20
C ALA A 44 2.01 -9.91 19.95
N TRP A 45 2.60 -10.97 19.41
CA TRP A 45 2.11 -11.66 18.23
C TRP A 45 2.08 -13.17 18.46
N PRO A 46 0.88 -13.80 18.51
CA PRO A 46 0.78 -15.24 18.73
C PRO A 46 1.34 -16.05 17.55
N ASP A 47 1.33 -15.48 16.35
CA ASP A 47 1.81 -16.09 15.12
C ASP A 47 2.43 -15.05 14.17
N MET A 48 3.10 -15.55 13.14
CA MET A 48 3.76 -14.70 12.15
C MET A 48 2.75 -13.90 11.31
N GLN A 49 1.54 -14.43 11.05
CA GLN A 49 0.53 -13.73 10.26
C GLN A 49 0.05 -12.45 10.94
N THR A 50 -0.17 -12.49 12.24
CA THR A 50 -0.56 -11.34 13.05
C THR A 50 0.56 -10.29 13.04
N LEU A 51 1.82 -10.72 13.17
CA LEU A 51 2.97 -9.83 13.06
C LEU A 51 3.00 -9.11 11.71
N LEU A 52 2.73 -9.82 10.60
CA LEU A 52 2.68 -9.16 9.31
C LEU A 52 1.55 -8.18 9.16
N ALA A 53 0.36 -8.53 9.65
CA ALA A 53 -0.77 -7.63 9.51
C ALA A 53 -0.40 -6.26 10.09
N ASP A 54 0.29 -6.25 11.24
CA ASP A 54 0.80 -5.03 11.86
C ASP A 54 1.98 -4.41 11.10
N LEU A 55 2.97 -5.21 10.68
CA LEU A 55 4.11 -4.73 9.88
C LEU A 55 3.63 -4.05 8.59
N MET A 56 2.77 -4.72 7.84
CA MET A 56 2.20 -4.22 6.58
C MET A 56 1.32 -3.00 6.83
N THR A 57 0.51 -2.99 7.89
CA THR A 57 -0.25 -1.78 8.25
C THR A 57 0.68 -0.60 8.50
N ARG A 58 1.81 -0.80 9.18
CA ARG A 58 2.82 0.24 9.42
C ARG A 58 3.51 0.68 8.12
N GLU A 59 3.99 -0.25 7.31
CA GLU A 59 4.71 0.05 6.07
C GLU A 59 3.82 0.74 5.04
N TRP A 60 2.53 0.37 4.97
CA TRP A 60 1.57 0.97 4.05
C TRP A 60 0.86 2.21 4.58
N ALA A 61 0.95 2.51 5.88
CA ALA A 61 0.41 3.76 6.43
C ALA A 61 1.03 4.99 5.74
N GLY A 62 2.34 4.97 5.48
CA GLY A 62 3.03 6.04 4.75
C GLY A 62 2.68 6.14 3.26
N VAL A 63 2.17 5.06 2.67
CA VAL A 63 1.65 5.06 1.29
C VAL A 63 0.23 5.64 1.25
N ALA A 64 -0.59 5.37 2.28
CA ALA A 64 -1.93 5.95 2.41
C ALA A 64 -1.90 7.47 2.62
N THR A 65 -0.87 8.02 3.29
CA THR A 65 -0.69 9.47 3.47
C THR A 65 -0.23 10.20 2.21
N ALA A 66 0.10 9.48 1.13
CA ALA A 66 0.50 10.09 -0.14
C ALA A 66 -0.68 10.76 -0.89
N VAL A 67 -1.92 10.54 -0.44
CA VAL A 67 -3.10 11.25 -0.96
C VAL A 67 -3.21 12.60 -0.21
N PRO A 68 -2.84 13.75 -0.81
CA PRO A 68 -2.51 14.97 -0.05
C PRO A 68 -3.71 15.58 0.66
N GLU A 69 -3.75 15.58 1.99
CA GLU A 69 -4.79 16.25 2.78
C GLU A 69 -4.90 17.74 2.42
N GLY A 70 -6.13 18.25 2.27
CA GLY A 70 -6.39 19.65 1.92
C GLY A 70 -7.83 19.89 1.49
N GLU A 71 -8.33 21.11 1.72
CA GLU A 71 -9.71 21.50 1.37
C GLU A 71 -9.94 21.55 -0.15
N ASP A 72 -8.90 21.82 -0.92
CA ASP A 72 -8.99 22.03 -2.36
C ASP A 72 -8.79 20.71 -3.11
N VAL A 73 -9.92 20.08 -3.48
CA VAL A 73 -9.98 18.79 -4.15
C VAL A 73 -10.26 18.97 -5.64
N ASP A 74 -9.32 18.52 -6.48
CA ASP A 74 -9.48 18.46 -7.93
C ASP A 74 -9.03 17.09 -8.47
N PRO A 75 -9.44 16.71 -9.70
CA PRO A 75 -9.08 15.43 -10.30
C PRO A 75 -7.56 15.19 -10.40
N ASP A 76 -6.78 16.23 -10.73
CA ASP A 76 -5.34 16.14 -10.94
C ASP A 76 -4.59 15.87 -9.63
N ARG A 77 -5.04 16.45 -8.51
CA ARG A 77 -4.47 16.19 -7.18
C ARG A 77 -4.75 14.77 -6.70
N ILE A 78 -5.96 14.26 -6.92
CA ILE A 78 -6.26 12.85 -6.61
C ILE A 78 -5.39 11.94 -7.45
N ALA A 79 -5.31 12.17 -8.76
CA ALA A 79 -4.48 11.40 -9.67
C ALA A 79 -2.99 11.43 -9.27
N THR A 80 -2.46 12.62 -8.97
CA THR A 80 -1.07 12.81 -8.52
C THR A 80 -0.80 12.04 -7.23
N GLY A 81 -1.70 12.10 -6.24
CA GLY A 81 -1.57 11.35 -4.99
C GLY A 81 -1.56 9.83 -5.21
N VAL A 82 -2.41 9.33 -6.10
CA VAL A 82 -2.46 7.90 -6.45
C VAL A 82 -1.19 7.46 -7.17
N VAL A 83 -0.69 8.23 -8.13
CA VAL A 83 0.58 7.94 -8.82
C VAL A 83 1.75 7.96 -7.84
N ALA A 84 1.78 8.94 -6.93
CA ALA A 84 2.79 9.01 -5.87
C ALA A 84 2.75 7.78 -4.96
N ALA A 85 1.55 7.32 -4.56
CA ALA A 85 1.36 6.11 -3.77
C ALA A 85 1.86 4.85 -4.53
N VAL A 86 1.54 4.71 -5.82
CA VAL A 86 2.02 3.60 -6.67
C VAL A 86 3.54 3.60 -6.77
N ARG A 87 4.17 4.77 -6.99
CA ARG A 87 5.62 4.92 -7.04
C ARG A 87 6.27 4.58 -5.69
N ALA A 88 5.72 5.08 -4.58
CA ALA A 88 6.20 4.79 -3.24
C ALA A 88 6.12 3.30 -2.90
N LEU A 89 5.04 2.64 -3.32
CA LEU A 89 4.86 1.20 -3.11
C LEU A 89 5.90 0.38 -3.88
N ARG A 90 6.12 0.68 -5.17
CA ARG A 90 7.15 0.01 -5.99
C ARG A 90 8.58 0.29 -5.51
N ALA A 91 8.83 1.45 -4.91
CA ALA A 91 10.11 1.78 -4.32
C ALA A 91 10.34 1.13 -2.94
N ASN A 92 9.30 0.58 -2.30
CA ASN A 92 9.43 -0.02 -0.97
C ASN A 92 10.19 -1.37 -1.05
N PRO A 93 11.33 -1.52 -0.33
CA PRO A 93 12.12 -2.76 -0.38
C PRO A 93 11.38 -4.00 0.09
N LEU A 94 10.47 -3.86 1.07
CA LEU A 94 9.67 -4.97 1.57
C LEU A 94 8.63 -5.39 0.51
N PHE A 95 7.98 -4.43 -0.16
CA PHE A 95 7.05 -4.75 -1.26
C PHE A 95 7.75 -5.55 -2.35
N ARG A 96 8.90 -5.03 -2.81
CA ARG A 96 9.69 -5.66 -3.86
C ARG A 96 10.15 -7.06 -3.44
N ARG A 97 10.62 -7.21 -2.19
CA ARG A 97 11.05 -8.50 -1.65
C ARG A 97 9.90 -9.51 -1.64
N ILE A 98 8.70 -9.08 -1.26
CA ILE A 98 7.50 -9.93 -1.29
C ILE A 98 7.21 -10.37 -2.72
N LEU A 99 7.19 -9.47 -3.69
CA LEU A 99 6.93 -9.82 -5.09
C LEU A 99 7.99 -10.77 -5.67
N ASP A 100 9.26 -10.58 -5.30
CA ASP A 100 10.37 -11.37 -5.83
C ASP A 100 10.47 -12.79 -5.21
N VAL A 101 10.10 -12.95 -3.94
CA VAL A 101 10.38 -14.19 -3.18
C VAL A 101 9.13 -14.91 -2.69
N ASP A 102 8.10 -14.16 -2.32
CA ASP A 102 6.88 -14.69 -1.70
C ASP A 102 5.60 -14.05 -2.32
N PRO A 103 5.44 -14.09 -3.67
CA PRO A 103 4.36 -13.36 -4.35
C PRO A 103 2.96 -13.84 -3.95
N GLU A 104 2.84 -15.10 -3.51
CA GLU A 104 1.58 -15.66 -3.00
C GLU A 104 1.02 -14.91 -1.78
N LEU A 105 1.80 -14.05 -1.12
CA LEU A 105 1.30 -13.22 -0.02
C LEU A 105 0.42 -12.08 -0.49
N VAL A 106 0.62 -11.60 -1.71
CA VAL A 106 -0.21 -10.52 -2.28
C VAL A 106 -1.48 -11.09 -2.91
N VAL A 107 -1.43 -12.33 -3.42
CA VAL A 107 -2.52 -12.96 -4.17
C VAL A 107 -3.89 -12.94 -3.44
N PRO A 108 -4.01 -13.28 -2.14
CA PRO A 108 -5.28 -13.21 -1.44
C PRO A 108 -5.90 -11.81 -1.42
N TYR A 109 -5.07 -10.76 -1.49
CA TYR A 109 -5.51 -9.36 -1.51
C TYR A 109 -5.93 -8.86 -2.89
N LEU A 110 -5.72 -9.67 -3.92
CA LEU A 110 -6.14 -9.44 -5.30
C LEU A 110 -7.36 -10.28 -5.68
N LEU A 111 -7.47 -11.49 -5.13
CA LEU A 111 -8.46 -12.48 -5.56
C LEU A 111 -9.54 -12.78 -4.52
N ASP A 112 -9.21 -12.82 -3.23
CA ASP A 112 -10.09 -13.43 -2.22
C ASP A 112 -10.70 -12.43 -1.24
N ARG A 113 -9.92 -11.46 -0.77
CA ARG A 113 -10.33 -10.54 0.31
C ARG A 113 -9.62 -9.20 0.24
N ARG A 114 -10.17 -8.19 0.92
CA ARG A 114 -9.46 -6.94 1.18
C ARG A 114 -8.69 -7.00 2.50
N GLY A 115 -7.57 -6.29 2.56
CA GLY A 115 -6.79 -6.06 3.79
C GLY A 115 -7.13 -4.71 4.43
N ARG A 116 -6.76 -4.55 5.70
CA ARG A 116 -6.96 -3.30 6.46
C ARG A 116 -6.38 -2.07 5.75
N SER A 117 -5.21 -2.20 5.12
CA SER A 117 -4.60 -1.11 4.35
C SER A 117 -5.45 -0.70 3.13
N GLN A 118 -6.00 -1.67 2.40
CA GLN A 118 -6.90 -1.39 1.28
C GLN A 118 -8.20 -0.74 1.75
N ASP A 119 -8.76 -1.18 2.88
CA ASP A 119 -9.94 -0.56 3.47
C ASP A 119 -9.67 0.91 3.84
N LEU A 120 -8.54 1.20 4.51
CA LEU A 120 -8.13 2.57 4.84
C LEU A 120 -7.93 3.46 3.61
N ILE A 121 -7.31 2.93 2.55
CA ILE A 121 -7.12 3.66 1.29
C ILE A 121 -8.47 3.95 0.62
N LEU A 122 -9.39 2.99 0.62
CA LEU A 122 -10.72 3.17 0.03
C LEU A 122 -11.55 4.20 0.80
N ASP A 123 -11.51 4.17 2.14
CA ASP A 123 -12.21 5.14 2.97
C ASP A 123 -11.67 6.56 2.71
N ALA A 124 -10.35 6.71 2.64
CA ALA A 124 -9.70 7.98 2.33
C ALA A 124 -10.05 8.49 0.92
N LEU A 125 -10.00 7.62 -0.10
CA LEU A 125 -10.37 7.97 -1.47
C LEU A 125 -11.85 8.35 -1.59
N ALA A 126 -12.75 7.58 -0.97
CA ALA A 126 -14.18 7.86 -1.00
C ALA A 126 -14.51 9.21 -0.33
N ALA A 127 -13.89 9.51 0.81
CA ALA A 127 -14.05 10.81 1.48
C ALA A 127 -13.62 11.98 0.58
N ARG A 128 -12.51 11.84 -0.15
CA ARG A 128 -12.07 12.87 -1.11
C ARG A 128 -12.99 13.01 -2.29
N VAL A 129 -13.48 11.88 -2.82
CA VAL A 129 -14.41 11.92 -3.94
C VAL A 129 -15.68 12.65 -3.54
N THR A 130 -16.25 12.34 -2.37
CA THR A 130 -17.39 13.08 -1.82
C THR A 130 -17.08 14.58 -1.69
N ALA A 131 -15.95 14.94 -1.09
CA ALA A 131 -15.58 16.34 -0.91
C ALA A 131 -15.45 17.12 -2.24
N GLY A 132 -14.82 16.52 -3.26
CA GLY A 132 -14.72 17.19 -4.57
C GLY A 132 -16.03 17.20 -5.35
N GLN A 133 -16.94 16.25 -5.11
CA GLN A 133 -18.31 16.29 -5.65
C GLN A 133 -19.15 17.40 -5.01
N ASP A 134 -19.05 17.56 -3.68
CA ASP A 134 -19.72 18.64 -2.94
C ASP A 134 -19.25 20.04 -3.42
N GLN A 135 -18.01 20.13 -3.90
CA GLN A 135 -17.42 21.32 -4.51
C GLN A 135 -17.73 21.51 -6.00
N GLY A 136 -18.40 20.53 -6.64
CA GLY A 136 -18.68 20.54 -8.08
C GLY A 136 -17.45 20.38 -8.98
N ARG A 137 -16.36 19.82 -8.45
CA ARG A 137 -15.06 19.67 -9.14
C ARG A 137 -14.77 18.26 -9.63
N LEU A 138 -15.52 17.28 -9.15
CA LEU A 138 -15.49 15.90 -9.60
C LEU A 138 -16.84 15.56 -10.24
N ARG A 139 -16.84 14.66 -11.21
CA ARG A 139 -18.08 14.18 -11.81
C ARG A 139 -19.01 13.51 -10.80
N ALA A 140 -20.30 13.54 -11.14
CA ALA A 140 -21.32 12.80 -10.41
C ALA A 140 -21.12 11.27 -10.49
N GLY A 141 -21.62 10.58 -9.47
CA GLY A 141 -21.56 9.12 -9.34
C GLY A 141 -21.41 8.70 -7.88
N ASP A 142 -21.52 7.40 -7.61
CA ASP A 142 -21.29 6.84 -6.27
C ASP A 142 -19.80 6.99 -5.85
N PRO A 143 -19.46 7.75 -4.79
CA PRO A 143 -18.09 7.94 -4.33
C PRO A 143 -17.35 6.63 -4.06
N VAL A 144 -18.06 5.62 -3.53
CA VAL A 144 -17.47 4.31 -3.19
C VAL A 144 -17.10 3.57 -4.47
N LEU A 145 -17.94 3.64 -5.50
CA LEU A 145 -17.64 3.06 -6.80
C LEU A 145 -16.40 3.70 -7.41
N LEU A 146 -16.32 5.04 -7.39
CA LEU A 146 -15.19 5.78 -7.92
C LEU A 146 -13.88 5.45 -7.20
N ALA A 147 -13.89 5.43 -5.86
CA ALA A 147 -12.74 5.05 -5.06
C ALA A 147 -12.25 3.62 -5.38
N ARG A 148 -13.17 2.67 -5.55
CA ARG A 148 -12.84 1.29 -5.93
C ARG A 148 -12.26 1.20 -7.34
N THR A 149 -12.80 1.94 -8.30
CA THR A 149 -12.25 2.00 -9.67
C THR A 149 -10.82 2.54 -9.67
N VAL A 150 -10.56 3.61 -8.90
CA VAL A 150 -9.22 4.18 -8.74
C VAL A 150 -8.25 3.15 -8.16
N LEU A 151 -8.64 2.45 -7.08
CA LEU A 151 -7.79 1.44 -6.46
C LEU A 151 -7.50 0.27 -7.42
N LEU A 152 -8.52 -0.22 -8.14
CA LEU A 152 -8.37 -1.30 -9.12
C LEU A 152 -7.42 -0.92 -10.26
N ALA A 153 -7.52 0.32 -10.76
CA ALA A 153 -6.55 0.83 -11.72
C ALA A 153 -5.15 0.83 -11.09
N ALA A 154 -4.98 1.41 -9.91
CA ALA A 154 -3.69 1.51 -9.23
C ALA A 154 -3.02 0.15 -8.97
N HIS A 155 -3.77 -0.92 -8.67
CA HIS A 155 -3.23 -2.28 -8.50
C HIS A 155 -2.43 -2.74 -9.72
N GLY A 156 -2.97 -2.55 -10.93
CA GLY A 156 -2.30 -2.98 -12.17
C GLY A 156 -0.95 -2.30 -12.36
N PHE A 157 -0.88 -0.99 -12.09
CA PHE A 157 0.37 -0.22 -12.22
C PHE A 157 1.35 -0.51 -11.06
N ALA A 158 0.83 -0.75 -9.85
CA ALA A 158 1.66 -1.13 -8.71
C ALA A 158 2.36 -2.49 -8.90
N LEU A 159 1.68 -3.47 -9.49
CA LEU A 159 2.14 -4.86 -9.54
C LEU A 159 2.75 -5.25 -10.89
N SER A 160 2.24 -4.69 -11.98
CA SER A 160 2.55 -5.16 -13.33
C SER A 160 3.24 -4.12 -14.21
N ALA A 161 3.46 -2.88 -13.76
CA ALA A 161 4.10 -1.86 -14.60
C ALA A 161 5.47 -2.31 -15.13
N HIS A 162 6.26 -3.03 -14.32
CA HIS A 162 7.56 -3.52 -14.74
C HIS A 162 7.51 -4.46 -15.95
N THR A 163 6.47 -5.30 -16.06
CA THR A 163 6.32 -6.24 -17.17
C THR A 163 5.75 -5.59 -18.43
N MET A 164 5.20 -4.38 -18.31
CA MET A 164 4.62 -3.59 -19.41
C MET A 164 5.56 -2.48 -19.91
N ALA A 165 6.72 -2.29 -19.27
CA ALA A 165 7.73 -1.30 -19.64
C ALA A 165 8.76 -1.89 -20.61
N ASP A 166 8.28 -2.41 -21.75
CA ASP A 166 9.09 -2.94 -22.84
C ASP A 166 8.88 -2.14 -24.14
N GLY A 167 9.55 -2.52 -25.23
CA GLY A 167 9.33 -1.88 -26.54
C GLY A 167 9.70 -0.38 -26.63
N GLY A 168 10.51 0.12 -25.69
CA GLY A 168 10.86 1.54 -25.58
C GLY A 168 9.97 2.35 -24.64
N LEU A 169 8.94 1.73 -24.05
CA LEU A 169 8.14 2.34 -22.99
C LEU A 169 8.85 2.22 -21.64
N THR A 170 8.67 3.25 -20.81
CA THR A 170 9.21 3.32 -19.47
C THR A 170 8.10 3.25 -18.41
N GLU A 171 8.46 2.79 -17.22
CA GLU A 171 7.58 2.83 -16.05
C GLU A 171 7.09 4.26 -15.73
N ALA A 172 7.90 5.27 -16.05
CA ALA A 172 7.54 6.68 -15.84
C ALA A 172 6.43 7.12 -16.82
N GLU A 173 6.50 6.70 -18.08
CA GLU A 173 5.44 7.00 -19.06
C GLU A 173 4.13 6.30 -18.70
N LEU A 174 4.19 5.07 -18.18
CA LEU A 174 3.00 4.37 -17.68
C LEU A 174 2.39 5.10 -16.47
N ASP A 175 3.21 5.60 -15.55
CA ASP A 175 2.73 6.40 -14.42
C ASP A 175 2.07 7.71 -14.86
N ASP A 176 2.67 8.41 -15.83
CA ASP A 176 2.12 9.64 -16.36
C ASP A 176 0.77 9.38 -17.07
N GLU A 177 0.65 8.25 -17.76
CA GLU A 177 -0.62 7.82 -18.36
C GLU A 177 -1.66 7.42 -17.31
N LEU A 178 -1.29 6.74 -16.23
CA LEU A 178 -2.18 6.50 -15.09
C LEU A 178 -2.71 7.82 -14.54
N GLY A 179 -1.84 8.81 -14.35
CA GLY A 179 -2.23 10.14 -13.90
C GLY A 179 -3.28 10.77 -14.82
N ARG A 180 -3.04 10.79 -16.13
CA ARG A 180 -3.99 11.30 -17.13
C ARG A 180 -5.31 10.53 -17.15
N PHE A 181 -5.25 9.20 -17.08
CA PHE A 181 -6.41 8.31 -17.06
C PHE A 181 -7.31 8.60 -15.85
N LEU A 182 -6.73 8.71 -14.66
CA LEU A 182 -7.46 9.00 -13.43
C LEU A 182 -8.04 10.42 -13.42
N ALA A 183 -7.24 11.43 -13.79
CA ALA A 183 -7.69 12.82 -13.82
C ALA A 183 -8.89 13.01 -14.78
N ARG A 184 -8.79 12.47 -15.99
CA ARG A 184 -9.90 12.49 -16.96
C ARG A 184 -11.10 11.69 -16.49
N GLY A 185 -10.87 10.54 -15.87
CA GLY A 185 -11.91 9.68 -15.34
C GLY A 185 -12.67 10.25 -14.14
N LEU A 186 -12.14 11.30 -13.52
CA LEU A 186 -12.71 11.97 -12.34
C LEU A 186 -13.22 13.39 -12.63
N ALA A 187 -12.78 14.00 -13.72
CA ALA A 187 -13.23 15.33 -14.16
C ALA A 187 -14.75 15.40 -14.39
N PRO A 188 -15.42 16.55 -14.13
CA PRO A 188 -16.86 16.75 -14.27
C PRO A 188 -17.46 16.40 -15.63
#